data_AF-A0A258VUM1-F1
#
_entry.id   AF-A0A258VUM1-F1
#
_cell.length_a   1.000
_cell.length_b   1.000
_cell.length_c   1.000
_cell.angle_alpha   90.00
_cell.angle_beta   90.00
_cell.angle_gamma   90.00
#
_symmetry.space_group_name_H-M   'P 1'
#
loop_
_entity.id
_entity.type
_entity.pdbx_description
1 polymer ?
#
loop_
_entity_poly.entity_id
_entity_poly.type
_entity_poly.pdbx_seq_one_letter_code
_entity_poly.pdbx_strand_id
1 'polypeptide(L)'
;MESPTSDVKTYLNKAAKLFSLPVSKKVEKWILFEFPFDSRLLSMSPLYLKSRKFYLELGGRYYPRLCSTMRSLSAQDLFADSIDYSPSESELIWFVENRNDVSDPEKEIESITRFTEISVFHEQNHRVIWRMLPPAPKEENDLRRYLNFAESLVVILDLALGDELGLKYSQEFESMRVIYRCGGRGPWIKKNHRQNRDYYLALFLATYYLLEMMNPEDILPAMNYVFPGQKAINKAVTDRSLELSELFTRITNPQWQERYWKQASLKLTKMHRGSDQDELYLPEDPLDFGDDLYLVNRVLDHYGI
;
A
#
# COMPACT_ATOMS: atom_id res chain seq x y z
N MET A 1 -18.27 35.30 -13.56
CA MET A 1 -17.52 34.09 -13.14
C MET A 1 -18.48 32.95 -13.21
N GLU A 2 -18.21 31.96 -14.05
CA GLU A 2 -19.02 30.74 -14.11
C GLU A 2 -18.89 30.01 -12.77
N SER A 3 -19.98 29.41 -12.32
CA SER A 3 -19.97 28.56 -11.13
C SER A 3 -18.97 27.42 -11.32
N PRO A 4 -18.23 26.99 -10.28
CA PRO A 4 -17.33 25.86 -10.39
C PRO A 4 -18.08 24.64 -10.93
N THR A 5 -17.45 23.88 -11.81
CA THR A 5 -17.96 22.59 -12.24
C THR A 5 -18.11 21.64 -11.05
N SER A 6 -18.91 20.59 -11.22
CA SER A 6 -19.18 19.61 -10.16
C SER A 6 -17.89 18.99 -9.60
N ASP A 7 -16.87 18.83 -10.44
CA ASP A 7 -15.62 18.14 -10.10
C ASP A 7 -14.69 19.02 -9.26
N VAL A 8 -14.56 20.30 -9.62
CA VAL A 8 -13.80 21.28 -8.83
C VAL A 8 -14.42 21.43 -7.44
N LYS A 9 -15.75 21.57 -7.35
CA LYS A 9 -16.44 21.67 -6.05
C LYS A 9 -16.24 20.42 -5.20
N THR A 10 -16.26 19.24 -5.83
CA THR A 10 -16.03 17.96 -5.16
C THR A 10 -14.61 17.88 -4.61
N TYR A 11 -13.60 18.24 -5.41
CA TYR A 11 -12.20 18.28 -4.98
C TYR A 11 -11.99 19.21 -3.78
N LEU A 12 -12.52 20.43 -3.83
CA LEU A 12 -12.40 21.41 -2.75
C LEU A 12 -13.05 20.92 -1.45
N ASN A 13 -14.23 20.31 -1.54
CA ASN A 13 -14.90 19.74 -0.37
C ASN A 13 -14.08 18.63 0.28
N LYS A 14 -13.43 17.79 -0.52
CA LYS A 14 -12.53 16.73 -0.04
C LYS A 14 -11.29 17.31 0.61
N ALA A 15 -10.61 18.25 -0.04
CA ALA A 15 -9.43 18.93 0.48
C ALA A 15 -9.74 19.63 1.81
N ALA A 16 -10.83 20.41 1.88
CA ALA A 16 -11.27 21.09 3.09
C ALA A 16 -11.56 20.10 4.24
N LYS A 17 -12.23 18.98 3.92
CA LYS A 17 -12.49 17.91 4.88
C LYS A 17 -11.19 17.32 5.43
N LEU A 18 -10.21 17.04 4.57
CA LEU A 18 -8.93 16.49 5.01
C LEU A 18 -8.09 17.52 5.80
N PHE A 19 -8.04 18.78 5.37
CA PHE A 19 -7.32 19.82 6.10
C PHE A 19 -7.90 20.11 7.49
N SER A 20 -9.21 19.88 7.67
CA SER A 20 -9.90 20.05 8.97
C SER A 20 -9.57 18.95 9.99
N LEU A 21 -8.92 17.87 9.59
CA LEU A 21 -8.54 16.79 10.48
C LEU A 21 -7.48 17.26 11.50
N PRO A 22 -7.58 16.82 12.77
CA PRO A 22 -6.65 17.24 13.81
C PRO A 22 -5.24 16.69 13.56
N VAL A 23 -4.23 17.52 13.84
CA VAL A 23 -2.81 17.13 13.80
C VAL A 23 -2.26 17.03 15.21
N SER A 24 -1.72 15.87 15.55
CA SER A 24 -1.09 15.60 16.84
C SER A 24 0.31 16.18 16.90
N LYS A 25 0.64 16.96 17.94
CA LYS A 25 2.01 17.43 18.17
C LYS A 25 3.03 16.30 18.33
N LYS A 26 2.58 15.09 18.69
CA LYS A 26 3.47 13.92 18.87
C LYS A 26 4.10 13.43 17.57
N VAL A 27 3.54 13.82 16.41
CA VAL A 27 4.03 13.33 15.10
C VAL A 27 4.95 14.31 14.39
N GLU A 28 5.15 15.52 14.94
CA GLU A 28 5.84 16.64 14.28
C GLU A 28 7.21 16.27 13.70
N LYS A 29 8.04 15.56 14.47
CA LYS A 29 9.39 15.14 14.04
C LYS A 29 9.40 14.10 12.92
N TRP A 30 8.26 13.52 12.58
CA TRP A 30 8.13 12.48 11.57
C TRP A 30 7.48 12.98 10.28
N ILE A 31 7.00 14.23 10.25
CA ILE A 31 6.30 14.81 9.11
C ILE A 31 7.25 14.97 7.93
N LEU A 32 6.81 14.55 6.74
CA LEU A 32 7.43 14.98 5.47
C LEU A 32 6.91 16.35 5.14
N PHE A 33 7.81 17.32 5.15
CA PHE A 33 7.51 18.66 4.72
C PHE A 33 7.01 18.64 3.27
N GLU A 34 5.91 19.35 3.01
CA GLU A 34 5.26 19.47 1.69
C GLU A 34 4.64 18.19 1.10
N PHE A 35 4.66 17.04 1.78
CA PHE A 35 3.88 15.89 1.30
C PHE A 35 2.41 16.06 1.67
N PRO A 36 1.47 16.06 0.70
CA PRO A 36 0.06 16.36 0.97
C PRO A 36 -0.53 15.51 2.11
N PHE A 37 -1.04 16.20 3.13
CA PHE A 37 -1.75 15.59 4.26
C PHE A 37 -0.94 14.60 5.11
N ASP A 38 0.40 14.53 5.00
CA ASP A 38 1.25 13.59 5.76
C ASP A 38 1.03 13.70 7.27
N SER A 39 0.97 14.93 7.76
CA SER A 39 0.73 15.25 9.17
C SER A 39 -0.61 14.73 9.68
N ARG A 40 -1.65 14.73 8.84
CA ARG A 40 -2.98 14.19 9.14
C ARG A 40 -2.93 12.66 9.14
N LEU A 41 -2.32 12.04 8.12
CA LEU A 41 -2.14 10.59 8.06
C LEU A 41 -1.39 10.06 9.28
N LEU A 42 -0.25 10.66 9.64
CA LEU A 42 0.51 10.29 10.84
C LEU A 42 -0.31 10.42 12.14
N SER A 43 -1.19 11.41 12.20
CA SER A 43 -2.01 11.67 13.39
C SER A 43 -3.20 10.72 13.51
N MET A 44 -3.78 10.33 12.37
CA MET A 44 -4.94 9.47 12.33
C MET A 44 -4.60 7.99 12.38
N SER A 45 -3.43 7.62 11.86
CA SER A 45 -3.08 6.22 11.66
C SER A 45 -1.84 5.80 12.48
N PRO A 46 -2.03 5.13 13.63
CA PRO A 46 -0.97 4.36 14.28
C PRO A 46 -0.18 3.46 13.34
N LEU A 47 -0.83 2.81 12.36
CA LEU A 47 -0.19 1.95 11.37
C LEU A 47 0.80 2.73 10.49
N TYR A 48 0.36 3.84 9.89
CA TYR A 48 1.21 4.72 9.07
C TYR A 48 2.39 5.26 9.88
N LEU A 49 2.14 5.70 11.12
CA LEU A 49 3.17 6.19 12.03
C LEU A 49 4.20 5.11 12.39
N LYS A 50 3.75 3.88 12.64
CA LYS A 50 4.64 2.77 12.99
C LYS A 50 5.55 2.40 11.82
N SER A 51 4.98 2.28 10.64
CA SER A 51 5.74 2.01 9.42
C SER A 51 6.72 3.15 9.09
N ARG A 52 6.34 4.43 9.26
CA ARG A 52 7.24 5.60 9.13
C ARG A 52 8.44 5.53 10.05
N LYS A 53 8.21 5.22 11.33
CA LYS A 53 9.29 5.10 12.32
C LYS A 53 10.23 3.97 11.95
N PHE A 54 9.68 2.81 11.64
CA PHE A 54 10.50 1.64 11.36
C PHE A 54 11.31 1.81 10.06
N TYR A 55 10.71 2.38 9.01
CA TYR A 55 11.45 2.72 7.79
C TYR A 55 12.67 3.64 8.07
N LEU A 56 12.48 4.67 8.90
CA LEU A 56 13.57 5.57 9.29
C LEU A 56 14.61 4.90 10.20
N GLU A 57 14.19 4.01 11.11
CA GLU A 57 15.08 3.20 11.95
C GLU A 57 15.96 2.27 11.11
N LEU A 58 15.43 1.76 10.00
CA LEU A 58 16.17 0.96 9.01
C LEU A 58 17.12 1.78 8.13
N GLY A 59 17.23 3.09 8.38
CA GLY A 59 18.09 4.01 7.63
C GLY A 59 17.45 4.61 6.38
N GLY A 60 16.13 4.44 6.22
CA GLY A 60 15.34 5.00 5.15
C GLY A 60 15.43 6.52 5.07
N ARG A 61 15.30 7.08 3.87
CA ARG A 61 15.42 8.52 3.61
C ARG A 61 14.37 9.00 2.62
N TYR A 62 13.83 10.18 2.86
CA TYR A 62 12.91 10.83 1.94
C TYR A 62 13.61 11.97 1.20
N TYR A 63 13.29 12.13 -0.07
CA TYR A 63 13.78 13.25 -0.88
C TYR A 63 12.61 14.01 -1.52
N PRO A 64 12.48 15.32 -1.27
CA PRO A 64 11.45 16.15 -1.89
C PRO A 64 11.85 16.42 -3.35
N ARG A 65 11.44 15.54 -4.26
CA ARG A 65 11.75 15.60 -5.68
C ARG A 65 10.51 15.27 -6.48
N LEU A 66 10.24 16.08 -7.51
CA LEU A 66 9.16 15.80 -8.45
C LEU A 66 9.35 14.40 -9.06
N CYS A 67 8.38 13.54 -8.82
CA CYS A 67 8.36 12.17 -9.34
C CYS A 67 6.97 11.89 -9.89
N SER A 68 6.90 11.51 -11.17
CA SER A 68 5.64 11.07 -11.76
C SER A 68 5.35 9.63 -11.37
N THR A 69 4.06 9.26 -11.35
CA THR A 69 3.60 7.88 -11.15
C THR A 69 4.31 6.91 -12.09
N MET A 70 4.51 7.29 -13.35
CA MET A 70 5.19 6.43 -14.32
C MET A 70 6.66 6.22 -13.96
N ARG A 71 7.35 7.24 -13.43
CA ARG A 71 8.74 7.09 -12.98
C ARG A 71 8.80 6.21 -11.74
N SER A 72 7.90 6.35 -10.78
CA SER A 72 7.91 5.48 -9.59
C SER A 72 7.64 4.01 -9.95
N LEU A 73 6.64 3.74 -10.80
CA LEU A 73 6.27 2.39 -11.22
C LEU A 73 7.34 1.72 -12.10
N SER A 74 8.13 2.50 -12.84
CA SER A 74 9.16 1.97 -13.74
C SER A 74 10.57 2.00 -13.15
N ALA A 75 10.79 2.68 -12.03
CA ALA A 75 12.11 2.82 -11.42
C ALA A 75 12.55 1.50 -10.78
N GLN A 76 13.80 1.13 -11.01
CA GLN A 76 14.48 0.00 -10.36
C GLN A 76 14.73 0.24 -8.86
N ASP A 77 14.27 1.35 -8.32
CA ASP A 77 14.61 1.85 -6.99
C ASP A 77 13.74 1.26 -5.87
N LEU A 78 12.92 0.24 -6.15
CA LEU A 78 12.12 -0.52 -5.17
C LEU A 78 12.92 -1.03 -3.95
N PHE A 79 14.20 -1.30 -4.16
CA PHE A 79 15.13 -1.78 -3.12
C PHE A 79 16.08 -0.70 -2.61
N ALA A 80 15.98 0.53 -3.11
CA ALA A 80 16.75 1.65 -2.61
C ALA A 80 16.15 2.11 -1.27
N ASP A 81 17.02 2.52 -0.35
CA ASP A 81 16.64 3.04 0.97
C ASP A 81 16.09 4.47 0.89
N SER A 82 15.81 4.95 -0.31
CA SER A 82 15.35 6.30 -0.57
C SER A 82 14.00 6.29 -1.26
N ILE A 83 13.11 7.17 -0.81
CA ILE A 83 11.81 7.42 -1.43
C ILE A 83 11.79 8.88 -1.89
N ASP A 84 11.69 9.09 -3.21
CA ASP A 84 11.39 10.39 -3.79
C ASP A 84 9.88 10.66 -3.62
N TYR A 85 9.49 11.86 -3.20
CA TYR A 85 8.10 12.31 -3.14
C TYR A 85 7.96 13.72 -3.70
N SER A 86 6.81 14.03 -4.33
CA SER A 86 6.54 15.35 -4.89
C SER A 86 6.03 16.31 -3.81
N PRO A 87 6.82 17.35 -3.44
CA PRO A 87 6.38 18.36 -2.48
C PRO A 87 5.32 19.26 -3.14
N SER A 88 4.06 19.15 -2.70
CA SER A 88 2.90 19.79 -3.35
C SER A 88 1.81 20.24 -2.38
N GLU A 89 2.02 20.13 -1.06
CA GLU A 89 1.01 20.54 -0.08
C GLU A 89 0.72 22.04 -0.15
N SER A 90 1.75 22.89 -0.25
CA SER A 90 1.57 24.35 -0.37
C SER A 90 0.80 24.75 -1.63
N GLU A 91 1.07 24.09 -2.75
CA GLU A 91 0.35 24.32 -4.01
C GLU A 91 -1.13 23.93 -3.89
N LEU A 92 -1.40 22.81 -3.21
CA LEU A 92 -2.77 22.36 -2.94
C LEU A 92 -3.52 23.38 -2.05
N ILE A 93 -2.86 23.91 -1.01
CA ILE A 93 -3.43 24.96 -0.15
C ILE A 93 -3.70 26.23 -0.98
N TRP A 94 -2.72 26.67 -1.76
CA TRP A 94 -2.85 27.86 -2.60
C TRP A 94 -4.03 27.72 -3.58
N PHE A 95 -4.16 26.56 -4.23
CA PHE A 95 -5.28 26.30 -5.14
C PHE A 95 -6.65 26.36 -4.43
N VAL A 96 -6.77 25.79 -3.23
CA VAL A 96 -8.01 25.84 -2.45
C VAL A 96 -8.44 27.28 -2.16
N GLU A 97 -7.47 28.13 -1.83
CA GLU A 97 -7.67 29.54 -1.47
C GLU A 97 -7.90 30.44 -2.71
N ASN A 98 -7.23 30.15 -3.83
CA ASN A 98 -7.11 31.05 -4.98
C ASN A 98 -7.66 30.48 -6.30
N ARG A 99 -8.48 29.41 -6.26
CA ARG A 99 -9.06 28.77 -7.46
C ARG A 99 -9.72 29.73 -8.48
N ASN A 100 -10.25 30.86 -8.02
CA ASN A 100 -10.93 31.84 -8.89
C ASN A 100 -9.94 32.64 -9.74
N ASP A 101 -8.66 32.61 -9.39
CA ASP A 101 -7.56 33.27 -10.08
C ASP A 101 -6.91 32.35 -11.14
N VAL A 102 -7.34 31.09 -11.20
CA VAL A 102 -6.87 30.08 -12.17
C VAL A 102 -7.77 30.10 -13.40
N SER A 103 -7.17 30.14 -14.60
CA SER A 103 -7.92 30.19 -15.86
C SER A 103 -8.70 28.91 -16.15
N ASP A 104 -8.19 27.75 -15.72
CA ASP A 104 -8.80 26.43 -15.90
C ASP A 104 -8.58 25.57 -14.63
N PRO A 105 -9.47 25.67 -13.63
CA PRO A 105 -9.31 24.96 -12.36
C PRO A 105 -9.34 23.43 -12.47
N GLU A 106 -9.96 22.88 -13.52
CA GLU A 106 -9.99 21.41 -13.73
C GLU A 106 -8.63 20.90 -14.16
N LYS A 107 -8.00 21.55 -15.14
CA LYS A 107 -6.65 21.20 -15.58
C LYS A 107 -5.60 21.41 -14.51
N GLU A 108 -5.80 22.39 -13.63
CA GLU A 108 -4.90 22.61 -12.51
C GLU A 108 -4.98 21.44 -11.52
N ILE A 109 -6.18 20.98 -11.18
CA ILE A 109 -6.37 19.77 -10.35
C ILE A 109 -5.72 18.55 -10.99
N GLU A 110 -5.93 18.33 -12.30
CA GLU A 110 -5.29 17.23 -13.03
C GLU A 110 -3.76 17.31 -12.94
N SER A 111 -3.21 18.51 -13.08
CA SER A 111 -1.77 18.76 -13.03
C SER A 111 -1.18 18.49 -11.65
N ILE A 112 -1.81 18.99 -10.58
CA ILE A 112 -1.39 18.74 -9.19
C ILE A 112 -1.46 17.23 -8.88
N THR A 113 -2.59 16.59 -9.21
CA THR A 113 -2.82 15.18 -8.84
C THR A 113 -1.93 14.19 -9.57
N ARG A 114 -1.48 14.51 -10.79
CA ARG A 114 -0.55 13.66 -11.56
C ARG A 114 0.77 13.37 -10.84
N PHE A 115 1.19 14.24 -9.93
CA PHE A 115 2.45 14.10 -9.20
C PHE A 115 2.27 13.62 -7.76
N THR A 116 1.02 13.39 -7.30
CA THR A 116 0.71 12.95 -5.94
C THR A 116 0.32 11.48 -5.85
N GLU A 117 0.29 10.72 -6.95
CA GLU A 117 -0.21 9.33 -6.94
C GLU A 117 0.74 8.29 -6.31
N ILE A 118 1.93 8.70 -5.89
CA ILE A 118 2.87 7.82 -5.20
C ILE A 118 2.44 7.72 -3.73
N SER A 119 1.87 6.59 -3.35
CA SER A 119 1.61 6.26 -1.95
C SER A 119 2.94 6.06 -1.22
N VAL A 120 3.37 7.07 -0.45
CA VAL A 120 4.56 6.97 0.41
C VAL A 120 4.46 5.78 1.37
N PHE A 121 3.24 5.46 1.83
CA PHE A 121 3.01 4.31 2.70
C PHE A 121 3.40 2.98 2.02
N HIS A 122 2.91 2.79 0.79
CA HIS A 122 3.16 1.60 -0.02
C HIS A 122 4.66 1.41 -0.25
N GLU A 123 5.34 2.47 -0.71
CA GLU A 123 6.78 2.43 -0.96
C GLU A 123 7.59 2.15 0.31
N GLN A 124 7.23 2.73 1.45
CA GLN A 124 7.94 2.46 2.70
C GLN A 124 7.73 1.02 3.17
N ASN A 125 6.51 0.49 2.99
CA ASN A 125 6.19 -0.88 3.37
C ASN A 125 7.01 -1.88 2.55
N HIS A 126 7.26 -1.63 1.26
CA HIS A 126 8.23 -2.43 0.52
C HIS A 126 9.59 -2.49 1.22
N ARG A 127 10.18 -1.34 1.56
CA ARG A 127 11.54 -1.29 2.16
C ARG A 127 11.60 -1.93 3.53
N VAL A 128 10.49 -1.86 4.27
CA VAL A 128 10.32 -2.54 5.56
C VAL A 128 10.21 -4.05 5.34
N ILE A 129 9.27 -4.49 4.50
CA ILE A 129 8.98 -5.91 4.28
C ILE A 129 10.20 -6.64 3.71
N TRP A 130 10.97 -6.04 2.79
CA TRP A 130 12.21 -6.65 2.30
C TRP A 130 13.17 -7.04 3.42
N ARG A 131 13.24 -6.27 4.49
CA ARG A 131 14.12 -6.54 5.65
C ARG A 131 13.48 -7.44 6.69
N MET A 132 12.15 -7.53 6.70
CA MET A 132 11.43 -8.41 7.60
C MET A 132 11.36 -9.84 7.08
N LEU A 133 11.49 -10.07 5.79
CA LEU A 133 11.44 -11.40 5.19
C LEU A 133 12.80 -12.11 5.25
N PRO A 134 12.80 -13.45 5.32
CA PRO A 134 14.01 -14.24 5.13
C PRO A 134 14.64 -14.00 3.74
N PRO A 135 15.89 -14.45 3.52
CA PRO A 135 16.54 -14.33 2.22
C PRO A 135 15.69 -14.83 1.06
N ALA A 136 15.73 -14.09 -0.05
CA ALA A 136 15.00 -14.49 -1.25
C ALA A 136 15.70 -15.66 -1.98
N PRO A 137 14.94 -16.58 -2.58
CA PRO A 137 15.48 -17.64 -3.41
C PRO A 137 16.09 -17.08 -4.71
N LYS A 138 16.98 -17.84 -5.34
CA LYS A 138 17.76 -17.38 -6.51
C LYS A 138 17.14 -17.74 -7.85
N GLU A 139 16.34 -18.80 -7.89
CA GLU A 139 15.69 -19.28 -9.09
C GLU A 139 14.52 -18.38 -9.48
N GLU A 140 14.33 -18.14 -10.77
CA GLU A 140 13.38 -17.14 -11.29
C GLU A 140 11.95 -17.39 -10.82
N ASN A 141 11.47 -18.63 -10.90
CA ASN A 141 10.09 -18.98 -10.51
C ASN A 141 9.87 -18.84 -8.99
N ASP A 142 10.83 -19.29 -8.18
CA ASP A 142 10.77 -19.16 -6.72
C ASP A 142 10.85 -17.69 -6.29
N LEU A 143 11.71 -16.90 -6.95
CA LEU A 143 11.81 -15.47 -6.70
C LEU A 143 10.52 -14.74 -7.08
N ARG A 144 9.86 -15.15 -8.17
CA ARG A 144 8.56 -14.59 -8.55
C ARG A 144 7.51 -14.80 -7.46
N ARG A 145 7.39 -16.03 -6.95
CA ARG A 145 6.51 -16.35 -5.81
C ARG A 145 6.87 -15.51 -4.58
N TYR A 146 8.16 -15.39 -4.25
CA TYR A 146 8.65 -14.55 -3.16
C TYR A 146 8.24 -13.08 -3.32
N LEU A 147 8.35 -12.52 -4.53
CA LEU A 147 7.95 -11.14 -4.83
C LEU A 147 6.43 -10.96 -4.69
N ASN A 148 5.63 -11.91 -5.18
CA ASN A 148 4.17 -11.89 -5.01
C ASN A 148 3.75 -12.02 -3.54
N PHE A 149 4.47 -12.81 -2.75
CA PHE A 149 4.26 -12.92 -1.30
C PHE A 149 4.51 -11.59 -0.60
N ALA A 150 5.64 -10.95 -0.90
CA ALA A 150 5.96 -9.65 -0.32
C ALA A 150 5.01 -8.53 -0.79
N GLU A 151 4.64 -8.51 -2.07
CA GLU A 151 3.62 -7.59 -2.59
C GLU A 151 2.28 -7.79 -1.87
N SER A 152 1.86 -9.04 -1.66
CA SER A 152 0.64 -9.33 -0.91
C SER A 152 0.70 -8.77 0.52
N LEU A 153 1.86 -8.83 1.19
CA LEU A 153 2.07 -8.19 2.49
C LEU A 153 1.94 -6.67 2.42
N VAL A 154 2.51 -6.03 1.40
CA VAL A 154 2.40 -4.57 1.22
C VAL A 154 0.96 -4.16 0.96
N VAL A 155 0.27 -4.86 0.07
CA VAL A 155 -1.13 -4.60 -0.29
C VAL A 155 -2.05 -4.72 0.93
N ILE A 156 -1.91 -5.77 1.75
CA ILE A 156 -2.77 -5.87 2.94
C ILE A 156 -2.52 -4.75 3.94
N LEU A 157 -1.31 -4.20 4.01
CA LEU A 157 -1.03 -3.03 4.85
C LEU A 157 -1.72 -1.80 4.28
N ASP A 158 -1.67 -1.57 2.96
CA ASP A 158 -2.41 -0.46 2.32
C ASP A 158 -3.91 -0.54 2.59
N LEU A 159 -4.48 -1.75 2.51
CA LEU A 159 -5.89 -1.98 2.82
C LEU A 159 -6.16 -1.74 4.32
N ALA A 160 -5.25 -2.16 5.20
CA ALA A 160 -5.34 -1.92 6.63
C ALA A 160 -5.28 -0.43 7.00
N LEU A 161 -4.47 0.35 6.29
CA LEU A 161 -4.44 1.80 6.43
C LEU A 161 -5.80 2.41 6.08
N GLY A 162 -6.40 2.00 4.95
CA GLY A 162 -7.74 2.42 4.57
C GLY A 162 -8.79 2.09 5.64
N ASP A 163 -8.69 0.89 6.22
CA ASP A 163 -9.58 0.40 7.28
C ASP A 163 -9.45 1.21 8.59
N GLU A 164 -8.21 1.55 8.97
CA GLU A 164 -7.90 2.35 10.17
C GLU A 164 -8.40 3.80 10.05
N LEU A 165 -8.29 4.39 8.87
CA LEU A 165 -8.86 5.71 8.55
C LEU A 165 -10.40 5.68 8.51
N GLY A 166 -10.98 4.50 8.27
CA GLY A 166 -12.41 4.27 8.10
C GLY A 166 -12.93 4.78 6.76
N LEU A 167 -14.06 4.22 6.30
CA LEU A 167 -14.62 4.46 4.96
C LEU A 167 -14.77 5.95 4.62
N LYS A 168 -15.23 6.76 5.58
CA LYS A 168 -15.49 8.20 5.38
C LYS A 168 -14.23 9.04 5.12
N TYR A 169 -13.05 8.64 5.58
CA TYR A 169 -11.83 9.45 5.37
C TYR A 169 -10.90 8.79 4.37
N SER A 170 -10.85 7.47 4.36
CA SER A 170 -10.05 6.70 3.42
C SER A 170 -10.48 6.92 1.96
N GLN A 171 -11.77 7.08 1.65
CA GLN A 171 -12.24 7.44 0.30
C GLN A 171 -11.69 8.79 -0.18
N GLU A 172 -11.59 9.76 0.72
CA GLU A 172 -11.14 11.10 0.46
C GLU A 172 -9.64 11.09 0.21
N PHE A 173 -8.87 10.43 1.09
CA PHE A 173 -7.44 10.23 0.91
C PHE A 173 -7.11 9.49 -0.40
N GLU A 174 -7.85 8.41 -0.74
CA GLU A 174 -7.66 7.68 -2.00
C GLU A 174 -7.99 8.57 -3.20
N SER A 175 -9.10 9.30 -3.16
CA SER A 175 -9.50 10.15 -4.28
C SER A 175 -8.60 11.38 -4.47
N MET A 176 -7.88 11.78 -3.42
CA MET A 176 -6.81 12.79 -3.47
C MET A 176 -5.45 12.15 -3.76
N ARG A 177 -5.42 10.85 -4.09
CA ARG A 177 -4.24 10.07 -4.51
C ARG A 177 -3.16 9.89 -3.44
N VAL A 178 -3.47 10.14 -2.17
CA VAL A 178 -2.50 10.10 -1.06
C VAL A 178 -2.26 8.68 -0.53
N ILE A 179 -3.30 7.85 -0.55
CA ILE A 179 -3.23 6.42 -0.19
C ILE A 179 -3.66 5.57 -1.38
N TYR A 180 -3.22 4.31 -1.40
CA TYR A 180 -3.48 3.41 -2.51
C TYR A 180 -4.95 2.98 -2.61
N ARG A 181 -5.59 2.67 -1.46
CA ARG A 181 -6.97 2.15 -1.40
C ARG A 181 -7.74 2.66 -0.19
N CYS A 182 -9.02 2.99 -0.39
CA CYS A 182 -9.93 3.26 0.73
C CYS A 182 -10.25 2.00 1.52
N GLY A 183 -10.75 2.13 2.76
CA GLY A 183 -11.12 0.99 3.62
C GLY A 183 -12.33 0.20 3.10
N GLY A 184 -12.41 -1.06 3.49
CA GLY A 184 -13.48 -1.98 3.13
C GLY A 184 -14.80 -1.65 3.83
N ARG A 185 -15.90 -2.21 3.29
CA ARG A 185 -17.26 -2.02 3.85
C ARG A 185 -17.61 -3.01 4.97
N GLY A 186 -16.71 -3.92 5.31
CA GLY A 186 -16.97 -5.05 6.21
C GLY A 186 -16.87 -4.70 7.70
N PRO A 187 -17.67 -5.35 8.58
CA PRO A 187 -17.64 -5.09 10.02
C PRO A 187 -16.48 -5.80 10.77
N TRP A 188 -15.51 -6.36 10.04
CA TRP A 188 -14.50 -7.28 10.58
C TRP A 188 -13.44 -6.58 11.42
N ILE A 189 -13.16 -5.31 11.12
CA ILE A 189 -12.18 -4.45 11.80
C ILE A 189 -12.61 -4.08 13.24
N LYS A 190 -13.90 -4.24 13.58
CA LYS A 190 -14.50 -3.69 14.83
C LYS A 190 -14.99 -4.70 15.86
N LYS A 191 -14.85 -6.02 15.61
CA LYS A 191 -15.51 -7.03 16.47
C LYS A 191 -14.64 -7.59 17.58
N ASN A 192 -13.40 -8.01 17.29
CA ASN A 192 -12.36 -8.38 18.27
C ASN A 192 -11.01 -8.63 17.55
N HIS A 193 -9.90 -8.59 18.29
CA HIS A 193 -8.53 -8.74 17.75
C HIS A 193 -8.34 -10.03 16.95
N ARG A 194 -8.90 -11.16 17.40
CA ARG A 194 -8.76 -12.44 16.70
C ARG A 194 -9.45 -12.45 15.35
N GLN A 195 -10.69 -11.94 15.25
CA GLN A 195 -11.40 -11.85 13.98
C GLN A 195 -10.76 -10.86 13.01
N ASN A 196 -10.18 -9.78 13.53
CA ASN A 196 -9.38 -8.85 12.73
C ASN A 196 -8.16 -9.57 12.12
N ARG A 197 -7.46 -10.34 12.96
CA ARG A 197 -6.32 -11.14 12.55
C ARG A 197 -6.67 -12.19 11.49
N ASP A 198 -7.74 -12.96 11.73
CA ASP A 198 -8.23 -13.97 10.79
C ASP A 198 -8.63 -13.32 9.44
N TYR A 199 -9.22 -12.11 9.49
CA TYR A 199 -9.56 -11.33 8.30
C TYR A 199 -8.32 -10.93 7.49
N TYR A 200 -7.29 -10.34 8.09
CA TYR A 200 -6.09 -9.92 7.35
C TYR A 200 -5.24 -11.11 6.88
N LEU A 201 -5.20 -12.20 7.64
CA LEU A 201 -4.54 -13.43 7.20
C LEU A 201 -5.25 -14.03 5.98
N ALA A 202 -6.58 -14.06 5.98
CA ALA A 202 -7.36 -14.52 4.84
C ALA A 202 -7.25 -13.56 3.65
N LEU A 203 -7.21 -12.25 3.89
CA LEU A 203 -7.02 -11.23 2.86
C LEU A 203 -5.64 -11.29 2.21
N PHE A 204 -4.61 -11.59 3.00
CA PHE A 204 -3.28 -11.88 2.49
C PHE A 204 -3.33 -13.02 1.48
N LEU A 205 -3.90 -14.16 1.87
CA LEU A 205 -3.91 -15.35 1.03
C LEU A 205 -4.75 -15.15 -0.24
N ALA A 206 -5.92 -14.51 -0.12
CA ALA A 206 -6.75 -14.18 -1.28
C ALA A 206 -6.07 -13.19 -2.24
N THR A 207 -5.24 -12.28 -1.72
CA THR A 207 -4.42 -11.36 -2.52
C THR A 207 -3.29 -12.11 -3.21
N TYR A 208 -2.61 -13.01 -2.49
CA TYR A 208 -1.54 -13.84 -3.03
C TYR A 208 -2.04 -14.72 -4.18
N TYR A 209 -3.20 -15.36 -4.03
CA TYR A 209 -3.83 -16.14 -5.11
C TYR A 209 -4.07 -15.31 -6.38
N LEU A 210 -4.53 -14.07 -6.20
CA LEU A 210 -4.74 -13.17 -7.32
C LEU A 210 -3.43 -12.79 -8.02
N LEU A 211 -2.34 -12.58 -7.27
CA LEU A 211 -1.02 -12.26 -7.83
C LEU A 211 -0.31 -13.48 -8.45
N GLU A 212 -0.59 -14.69 -7.96
CA GLU A 212 -0.21 -15.95 -8.59
C GLU A 212 -1.14 -16.32 -9.79
N MET A 213 -1.99 -15.39 -10.24
CA MET A 213 -2.83 -15.53 -11.43
C MET A 213 -3.85 -16.65 -11.34
N MET A 214 -4.29 -17.03 -10.12
CA MET A 214 -5.44 -17.91 -9.93
C MET A 214 -6.69 -17.27 -10.56
N ASN A 215 -7.55 -18.08 -11.18
CA ASN A 215 -8.78 -17.55 -11.76
C ASN A 215 -9.65 -16.94 -10.65
N PRO A 216 -10.22 -15.74 -10.85
CA PRO A 216 -11.07 -15.08 -9.85
C PRO A 216 -12.20 -15.95 -9.28
N GLU A 217 -12.79 -16.82 -10.12
CA GLU A 217 -13.88 -17.72 -9.74
C GLU A 217 -13.42 -18.84 -8.79
N ASP A 218 -12.14 -19.20 -8.83
CA ASP A 218 -11.54 -20.29 -8.04
C ASP A 218 -11.04 -19.80 -6.66
N ILE A 219 -10.85 -18.47 -6.48
CA ILE A 219 -10.34 -17.90 -5.23
C ILE A 219 -11.27 -18.19 -4.05
N LEU A 220 -12.58 -17.97 -4.17
CA LEU A 220 -13.51 -18.23 -3.06
C LEU A 220 -13.58 -19.73 -2.69
N PRO A 221 -13.70 -20.68 -3.64
CA PRO A 221 -13.52 -22.11 -3.37
C PRO A 221 -12.21 -22.43 -2.64
N ALA A 222 -11.08 -21.92 -3.11
CA ALA A 222 -9.77 -22.11 -2.50
C ALA A 222 -9.72 -21.58 -1.05
N MET A 223 -10.25 -20.39 -0.82
CA MET A 223 -10.35 -19.81 0.53
C MET A 223 -11.22 -20.64 1.47
N ASN A 224 -12.33 -21.21 0.96
CA ASN A 224 -13.17 -22.11 1.75
C ASN A 224 -12.53 -23.47 2.00
N TYR A 225 -11.60 -23.91 1.15
CA TYR A 225 -10.81 -25.11 1.37
C TYR A 225 -9.78 -24.89 2.48
N VAL A 226 -8.98 -23.81 2.40
CA VAL A 226 -7.94 -23.51 3.39
C VAL A 226 -8.54 -23.06 4.73
N PHE A 227 -9.64 -22.30 4.71
CA PHE A 227 -10.29 -21.79 5.91
C PHE A 227 -11.79 -22.16 5.99
N PRO A 228 -12.13 -23.44 6.24
CA PRO A 228 -13.50 -23.96 6.13
C PRO A 228 -14.49 -23.38 7.16
N GLY A 229 -14.00 -22.84 8.29
CA GLY A 229 -14.82 -22.33 9.39
C GLY A 229 -15.30 -20.89 9.27
N GLN A 230 -14.89 -20.15 8.22
CA GLN A 230 -15.08 -18.69 8.17
C GLN A 230 -15.62 -18.15 6.84
N LYS A 231 -16.61 -18.83 6.25
CA LYS A 231 -17.19 -18.50 4.93
C LYS A 231 -17.52 -17.02 4.70
N ALA A 232 -18.03 -16.32 5.73
CA ALA A 232 -18.38 -14.91 5.61
C ALA A 232 -17.13 -14.01 5.51
N ILE A 233 -16.05 -14.34 6.21
CA ILE A 233 -14.75 -13.68 6.08
C ILE A 233 -14.17 -14.00 4.70
N ASN A 234 -14.12 -15.28 4.32
CA ASN A 234 -13.61 -15.73 3.02
C ASN A 234 -14.26 -14.97 1.86
N LYS A 235 -15.60 -14.89 1.85
CA LYS A 235 -16.32 -14.12 0.83
C LYS A 235 -15.90 -12.65 0.83
N ALA A 236 -15.87 -12.02 2.02
CA ALA A 236 -15.52 -10.61 2.12
C ALA A 236 -14.08 -10.32 1.66
N VAL A 237 -13.13 -11.20 1.97
CA VAL A 237 -11.72 -11.00 1.56
C VAL A 237 -11.50 -11.33 0.09
N THR A 238 -12.23 -12.28 -0.49
CA THR A 238 -12.20 -12.54 -1.93
C THR A 238 -12.77 -11.36 -2.70
N ASP A 239 -13.96 -10.86 -2.32
CA ASP A 239 -14.55 -9.68 -2.95
C ASP A 239 -13.57 -8.49 -2.88
N ARG A 240 -12.90 -8.34 -1.74
CA ARG A 240 -11.93 -7.27 -1.50
C ARG A 240 -10.63 -7.41 -2.28
N SER A 241 -10.05 -8.60 -2.37
CA SER A 241 -8.81 -8.81 -3.15
C SER A 241 -9.05 -8.57 -4.64
N LEU A 242 -10.24 -8.89 -5.14
CA LEU A 242 -10.65 -8.64 -6.52
C LEU A 242 -10.88 -7.16 -6.86
N GLU A 243 -10.86 -6.25 -5.88
CA GLU A 243 -10.86 -4.80 -6.12
C GLU A 243 -9.47 -4.28 -6.56
N LEU A 244 -8.43 -5.11 -6.50
CA LEU A 244 -7.12 -4.78 -7.04
C LEU A 244 -7.19 -4.58 -8.56
N SER A 245 -6.40 -3.64 -9.07
CA SER A 245 -6.43 -3.29 -10.49
C SER A 245 -6.02 -4.48 -11.35
N GLU A 246 -6.86 -4.87 -12.32
CA GLU A 246 -6.50 -5.91 -13.29
C GLU A 246 -5.25 -5.53 -14.10
N LEU A 247 -5.09 -4.23 -14.41
CA LEU A 247 -3.89 -3.70 -15.03
C LEU A 247 -2.64 -3.92 -14.15
N PHE A 248 -2.79 -3.84 -12.83
CA PHE A 248 -1.68 -4.16 -11.94
C PHE A 248 -1.39 -5.66 -11.90
N THR A 249 -2.41 -6.47 -11.59
CA THR A 249 -2.26 -7.91 -11.31
C THR A 249 -1.85 -8.70 -12.54
N ARG A 250 -2.42 -8.40 -13.72
CA ARG A 250 -2.19 -9.18 -14.94
C ARG A 250 -1.11 -8.63 -15.86
N ILE A 251 -0.75 -7.36 -15.71
CA ILE A 251 0.13 -6.67 -16.66
C ILE A 251 1.33 -6.07 -15.93
N THR A 252 1.11 -5.08 -15.07
CA THR A 252 2.19 -4.26 -14.50
C THR A 252 3.13 -5.08 -13.64
N ASN A 253 2.60 -5.87 -12.69
CA ASN A 253 3.41 -6.69 -11.79
C ASN A 253 4.14 -7.82 -12.56
N PRO A 254 3.49 -8.64 -13.39
CA PRO A 254 4.20 -9.65 -14.19
C PRO A 254 5.27 -9.07 -15.12
N GLN A 255 4.97 -7.98 -15.85
CA GLN A 255 5.95 -7.35 -16.75
C GLN A 255 7.15 -6.77 -15.99
N TRP A 256 6.92 -6.19 -14.81
CA TRP A 256 8.00 -5.70 -13.97
C TRP A 256 8.89 -6.85 -13.51
N GLN A 257 8.30 -7.95 -13.05
CA GLN A 257 9.02 -9.14 -12.60
C GLN A 257 9.84 -9.76 -13.74
N GLU A 258 9.23 -9.97 -14.91
CA GLU A 258 9.92 -10.48 -16.11
C GLU A 258 11.13 -9.61 -16.47
N ARG A 259 10.97 -8.28 -16.42
CA ARG A 259 12.02 -7.34 -16.80
C ARG A 259 13.15 -7.22 -15.76
N TYR A 260 12.84 -7.33 -14.47
CA TYR A 260 13.75 -6.91 -13.40
C TYR A 260 14.13 -7.99 -12.40
N TRP A 261 13.67 -9.24 -12.54
CA TRP A 261 13.94 -10.30 -11.55
C TRP A 261 15.43 -10.49 -11.25
N LYS A 262 16.32 -10.46 -12.25
CA LYS A 262 17.78 -10.61 -12.04
C LYS A 262 18.34 -9.51 -11.15
N GLN A 263 17.89 -8.28 -11.36
CA GLN A 263 18.30 -7.15 -10.54
C GLN A 263 17.71 -7.23 -9.14
N ALA A 264 16.44 -7.64 -9.01
CA ALA A 264 15.80 -7.89 -7.73
C ALA A 264 16.58 -8.95 -6.92
N SER A 265 16.92 -10.08 -7.55
CA SER A 265 17.73 -11.15 -6.95
C SER A 265 19.06 -10.63 -6.39
N LEU A 266 19.82 -9.87 -7.20
CA LEU A 266 21.10 -9.28 -6.78
C LEU A 266 20.93 -8.30 -5.60
N LYS A 267 19.91 -7.44 -5.65
CA LYS A 267 19.67 -6.44 -4.60
C LYS A 267 19.20 -7.08 -3.30
N LEU A 268 18.30 -8.07 -3.36
CA LEU A 268 17.84 -8.84 -2.20
C LEU A 268 18.98 -9.66 -1.58
N THR A 269 19.78 -10.37 -2.40
CA THR A 269 20.97 -11.09 -1.92
C THR A 269 21.94 -10.16 -1.19
N LYS A 270 22.13 -8.94 -1.69
CA LYS A 270 22.97 -7.94 -1.02
C LYS A 270 22.34 -7.46 0.29
N MET A 271 21.03 -7.23 0.30
CA MET A 271 20.28 -6.76 1.47
C MET A 271 20.30 -7.79 2.62
N HIS A 272 20.16 -9.08 2.28
CA HIS A 272 20.13 -10.18 3.24
C HIS A 272 21.51 -10.79 3.54
N ARG A 273 22.59 -10.14 3.10
CA ARG A 273 23.94 -10.62 3.33
C ARG A 273 24.21 -10.75 4.84
N GLY A 274 24.51 -11.97 5.28
CA GLY A 274 24.80 -12.27 6.69
C GLY A 274 23.58 -12.64 7.52
N SER A 275 22.41 -12.80 6.91
CA SER A 275 21.27 -13.47 7.53
C SER A 275 21.63 -14.90 7.92
N ASP A 276 21.17 -15.33 9.09
CA ASP A 276 21.26 -16.70 9.62
C ASP A 276 20.05 -17.56 9.25
N GLN A 277 19.01 -16.95 8.68
CA GLN A 277 17.81 -17.63 8.18
C GLN A 277 18.05 -18.27 6.81
N ASP A 278 17.39 -19.40 6.56
CA ASP A 278 17.34 -20.05 5.27
C ASP A 278 16.56 -19.23 4.22
N GLU A 279 16.86 -19.45 2.94
CA GLU A 279 16.12 -18.84 1.84
C GLU A 279 14.64 -19.26 1.90
N LEU A 280 13.72 -18.31 1.70
CA LEU A 280 12.28 -18.54 1.76
C LEU A 280 11.78 -19.15 0.44
N TYR A 281 11.65 -20.47 0.43
CA TYR A 281 10.98 -21.20 -0.64
C TYR A 281 9.49 -21.37 -0.31
N LEU A 282 8.65 -20.77 -1.14
CA LEU A 282 7.19 -20.87 -1.03
C LEU A 282 6.68 -22.06 -1.87
N PRO A 283 5.53 -22.67 -1.52
CA PRO A 283 5.01 -23.80 -2.28
C PRO A 283 4.68 -23.43 -3.73
N GLU A 284 4.83 -24.41 -4.64
CA GLU A 284 4.43 -24.26 -6.04
C GLU A 284 2.91 -24.23 -6.18
N ASP A 285 2.20 -25.07 -5.42
CA ASP A 285 0.75 -24.98 -5.29
C ASP A 285 0.42 -23.92 -4.23
N PRO A 286 -0.21 -22.80 -4.59
CA PRO A 286 -0.58 -21.77 -3.63
C PRO A 286 -1.58 -22.28 -2.57
N LEU A 287 -2.25 -23.41 -2.76
CA LEU A 287 -3.12 -24.01 -1.73
C LEU A 287 -2.34 -24.65 -0.57
N ASP A 288 -1.05 -24.94 -0.77
CA ASP A 288 -0.18 -25.62 0.20
C ASP A 288 0.49 -24.63 1.19
N PHE A 289 -0.03 -23.41 1.33
CA PHE A 289 0.41 -22.46 2.37
C PHE A 289 0.15 -23.05 3.77
N GLY A 290 1.14 -23.77 4.29
CA GLY A 290 1.13 -24.37 5.61
C GLY A 290 1.76 -23.43 6.64
N ASP A 291 2.93 -23.83 7.14
CA ASP A 291 3.60 -23.12 8.22
C ASP A 291 4.02 -21.69 7.80
N ASP A 292 4.27 -21.41 6.52
CA ASP A 292 4.74 -20.11 6.01
C ASP A 292 3.85 -18.92 6.38
N LEU A 293 2.57 -19.17 6.69
CA LEU A 293 1.66 -18.15 7.23
C LEU A 293 2.14 -17.58 8.57
N TYR A 294 3.08 -18.22 9.28
CA TYR A 294 3.74 -17.63 10.45
C TYR A 294 4.45 -16.31 10.12
N LEU A 295 4.99 -16.15 8.90
CA LEU A 295 5.64 -14.92 8.45
C LEU A 295 4.64 -13.77 8.31
N VAL A 296 3.45 -14.09 7.77
CA VAL A 296 2.34 -13.13 7.67
C VAL A 296 1.92 -12.69 9.07
N ASN A 297 1.77 -13.64 9.97
CA ASN A 297 1.47 -13.37 11.37
C ASN A 297 2.53 -12.47 12.03
N ARG A 298 3.82 -12.75 11.82
CA ARG A 298 4.91 -11.90 12.32
C ARG A 298 4.82 -10.46 11.84
N VAL A 299 4.45 -10.23 10.58
CA VAL A 299 4.25 -8.89 10.01
C VAL A 299 3.04 -8.21 10.64
N LEU A 300 1.91 -8.91 10.74
CA LEU A 300 0.70 -8.38 11.36
C LEU A 300 0.95 -8.02 12.84
N ASP A 301 1.68 -8.86 13.60
CA ASP A 301 2.07 -8.58 14.99
C ASP A 301 3.00 -7.36 15.08
N HIS A 302 3.97 -7.27 14.15
CA HIS A 302 4.82 -6.10 14.05
C HIS A 302 3.98 -4.84 13.82
N TYR A 303 2.84 -4.89 13.14
CA TYR A 303 1.99 -3.73 12.93
C TYR A 303 0.88 -3.56 13.98
N GLY A 304 0.65 -4.55 14.83
CA GLY A 304 -0.42 -4.54 15.83
C GLY A 304 -1.81 -4.81 15.24
N ILE A 305 -1.86 -5.63 14.19
CA ILE A 305 -3.07 -6.00 13.43
C ILE A 305 -3.60 -7.38 13.86
#